data_AF-A0A813KA30-F1
#
_entry.id   AF-A0A813KA30-F1
#
_cell.length_a   1.000
_cell.length_b   1.000
_cell.length_c   1.000
_cell.angle_alpha   90.00
_cell.angle_beta   90.00
_cell.angle_gamma   90.00
#
_symmetry.space_group_name_H-M   'P 1'
#
loop_
_entity.id
_entity.type
_entity.pdbx_description
1 polymer ?
#
loop_
_entity_poly.entity_id
_entity_poly.type
_entity_poly.pdbx_seq_one_letter_code
_entity_poly.pdbx_strand_id
1 'polypeptide(L)'
;LCVAGDWLQGPYVYALYESYGLPREDIARLFVAGFGASMAFGTFVGSWVDQLGRKRGCQLYCLLYIGACMTKHFASFWVLLFGRLLGGIATSLLFSAFEAWLIREHELRESGVRQSPAHSLTESVPAAASNGSLRRIFGLMWFGSSLVGISAGPLGDKVISLIPPSEGNFLSFHYGGLTSAFDLAVVVLLTGLALLSTTWQENRGEGDGEVEMSPTEATAESGTSPMQLVLRAIEAVSRDPSLLALMAVVTGFESAMYGFIFSWTPALTEGAVSPPALGSVFATLMLAYTSGSLVFQAMGSSPQSQDNDSADVAAEMELVDLSNSINASMSTSTATTATATNASAITTNTNTSPPPSSSSAGNSQSVNNNNTTTTNNNNNYNNNKNNIVKTGSIRATGSASIAVDNNNNTNNNNNNNNNNNNSSLRLALPPLRAALIAAPFALLASALGLSALEAGSAERTAVVLGGFVAFEFCCGLYNPAVSAVKGALVPETLRSTIYSTYRAPMNAVVLAVLLWGAPPSSCLVACAGLLGL
;
A
#
# COMPACT_ATOMS: atom_id res chain seq x y z
N LEU A 1 -4.04 7.30 3.36
CA LEU A 1 -4.58 7.88 4.62
C LEU A 1 -4.39 6.94 5.81
N CYS A 2 -5.05 5.78 5.88
CA CYS A 2 -4.91 4.86 7.04
C CYS A 2 -3.44 4.50 7.38
N VAL A 3 -2.65 4.14 6.37
CA VAL A 3 -1.20 3.86 6.49
C VAL A 3 -0.36 5.11 6.81
N ALA A 4 -0.86 6.32 6.50
CA ALA A 4 -0.18 7.56 6.87
C ALA A 4 -0.25 7.84 8.38
N GLY A 5 -1.29 7.33 9.05
CA GLY A 5 -1.37 7.35 10.51
C GLY A 5 -0.20 6.59 11.17
N ASP A 6 0.23 5.47 10.60
CA ASP A 6 1.37 4.69 11.09
C ASP A 6 2.71 5.42 10.86
N TRP A 7 2.95 5.87 9.62
CA TRP A 7 4.19 6.55 9.24
C TRP A 7 4.44 7.84 10.05
N LEU A 8 3.39 8.62 10.34
CA LEU A 8 3.49 9.83 11.16
C LEU A 8 3.89 9.55 12.62
N GLN A 9 3.61 8.36 13.14
CA GLN A 9 3.92 8.00 14.52
C GLN A 9 5.28 7.32 14.68
N GLY A 10 5.67 6.47 13.72
CA GLY A 10 6.85 5.59 13.79
C GLY A 10 8.10 6.22 14.43
N PRO A 11 8.59 7.39 13.95
CA PRO A 11 9.78 8.04 14.50
C PRO A 11 9.65 8.49 15.97
N TYR A 12 8.46 8.93 16.39
CA TYR A 12 8.26 9.61 17.67
C TYR A 12 7.81 8.66 18.79
N VAL A 13 7.40 7.43 18.46
CA VAL A 13 6.89 6.45 19.44
C VAL A 13 7.89 6.10 20.54
N TYR A 14 9.17 5.92 20.19
CA TYR A 14 10.22 5.65 21.18
C TYR A 14 10.58 6.92 21.96
N ALA A 15 10.84 8.02 21.25
CA ALA A 15 11.23 9.30 21.84
C ALA A 15 10.20 9.82 22.85
N LEU A 16 8.90 9.63 22.58
CA LEU A 16 7.83 10.01 23.52
C LEU A 16 7.94 9.22 24.83
N TYR A 17 8.20 7.91 24.76
CA TYR A 17 8.29 7.07 25.96
C TYR A 17 9.54 7.40 26.80
N GLU A 18 10.66 7.70 26.13
CA GLU A 18 11.88 8.20 26.79
C GLU A 18 11.64 9.60 27.41
N SER A 19 10.85 10.47 26.77
CA SER A 19 10.47 11.79 27.33
C SER A 19 9.59 11.70 28.57
N TYR A 20 8.84 10.61 28.74
CA TYR A 20 8.09 10.30 29.97
C TYR A 20 8.94 9.61 31.05
N GLY A 21 10.26 9.49 30.84
CA GLY A 21 11.19 8.89 31.81
C GLY A 21 11.05 7.38 31.98
N LEU A 22 10.41 6.67 31.03
CA LEU A 22 10.29 5.22 31.10
C LEU A 22 11.65 4.55 30.86
N PRO A 23 12.06 3.56 31.67
CA PRO A 23 13.29 2.82 31.44
C PRO A 23 13.20 2.00 30.15
N ARG A 24 14.35 1.79 29.49
CA ARG A 24 14.42 1.05 28.21
C ARG A 24 13.80 -0.35 28.26
N GLU A 25 13.85 -1.01 29.41
CA GLU A 25 13.19 -2.31 29.63
C GLU A 25 11.65 -2.20 29.55
N ASP A 26 11.04 -1.19 30.16
CA ASP A 26 9.60 -0.96 30.08
C ASP A 26 9.17 -0.54 28.67
N ILE A 27 10.01 0.22 27.97
CA ILE A 27 9.81 0.52 26.54
C ILE A 27 9.81 -0.79 25.72
N ALA A 28 10.76 -1.69 25.96
CA ALA A 28 10.79 -3.00 25.28
C ALA A 28 9.54 -3.84 25.60
N ARG A 29 9.10 -3.89 26.88
CA ARG A 29 7.85 -4.56 27.30
C ARG A 29 6.62 -3.99 26.56
N LEU A 30 6.56 -2.67 26.34
CA LEU A 30 5.49 -2.02 25.56
C LEU A 30 5.50 -2.43 24.08
N PHE A 31 6.65 -2.60 23.45
CA PHE A 31 6.74 -3.13 22.08
C PHE A 31 6.35 -4.62 22.02
N VAL A 32 6.87 -5.45 22.94
CA VAL A 32 6.51 -6.87 23.08
C VAL A 32 5.00 -7.06 23.24
N ALA A 33 4.34 -6.24 24.05
CA ALA A 33 2.88 -6.28 24.21
C ALA A 33 2.12 -5.96 22.90
N GLY A 34 2.65 -5.07 22.06
CA GLY A 34 2.06 -4.76 20.75
C GLY A 34 2.11 -5.93 19.77
N PHE A 35 3.28 -6.55 19.60
CA PHE A 35 3.43 -7.75 18.74
C PHE A 35 2.71 -8.97 19.32
N GLY A 36 2.72 -9.14 20.64
CA GLY A 36 1.96 -10.17 21.35
C GLY A 36 0.44 -10.02 21.16
N ALA A 37 -0.10 -8.80 21.22
CA ALA A 37 -1.49 -8.54 20.91
C ALA A 37 -1.82 -8.79 19.43
N SER A 38 -0.95 -8.36 18.52
CA SER A 38 -1.05 -8.62 17.08
C SER A 38 -1.08 -10.12 16.77
N MET A 39 -0.27 -10.94 17.46
CA MET A 39 -0.30 -12.40 17.38
C MET A 39 -1.59 -13.00 17.93
N ALA A 40 -1.89 -12.72 19.19
CA ALA A 40 -2.97 -13.38 19.92
C ALA A 40 -4.35 -13.00 19.37
N PHE A 41 -4.61 -11.71 19.18
CA PHE A 41 -5.91 -11.22 18.74
C PHE A 41 -6.03 -11.16 17.22
N GLY A 42 -4.93 -10.88 16.49
CA GLY A 42 -4.96 -10.76 15.03
C GLY A 42 -5.56 -11.99 14.36
N THR A 43 -5.12 -13.18 14.78
CA THR A 43 -5.60 -14.49 14.31
C THR A 43 -7.13 -14.61 14.31
N PHE A 44 -7.82 -14.10 15.34
CA PHE A 44 -9.29 -14.15 15.44
C PHE A 44 -9.95 -12.99 14.70
N VAL A 45 -9.34 -11.81 14.72
CA VAL A 45 -9.93 -10.59 14.16
C VAL A 45 -10.19 -10.70 12.65
N GLY A 46 -9.36 -11.44 11.90
CA GLY A 46 -9.64 -11.77 10.50
C GLY A 46 -10.97 -12.49 10.27
N SER A 47 -11.30 -13.47 11.12
CA SER A 47 -12.58 -14.20 11.03
C SER A 47 -13.79 -13.33 11.36
N TRP A 48 -13.65 -12.39 12.32
CA TRP A 48 -14.69 -11.38 12.59
C TRP A 48 -14.88 -10.43 11.41
N VAL A 49 -13.80 -10.08 10.71
CA VAL A 49 -13.83 -9.20 9.53
C VAL A 49 -14.56 -9.86 8.35
N ASP A 50 -14.29 -11.15 8.08
CA ASP A 50 -14.97 -11.88 6.99
C ASP A 50 -16.49 -12.06 7.27
N GLN A 51 -16.89 -12.26 8.53
CA GLN A 51 -18.30 -12.41 8.96
C GLN A 51 -19.08 -11.08 9.07
N LEU A 52 -18.54 -10.10 9.83
CA LEU A 52 -19.28 -8.87 10.18
C LEU A 52 -19.31 -7.84 9.04
N GLY A 53 -18.30 -7.89 8.15
CA GLY A 53 -18.11 -6.98 7.02
C GLY A 53 -16.72 -6.33 7.00
N ARG A 54 -16.07 -6.33 5.83
CA ARG A 54 -14.71 -5.80 5.66
C ARG A 54 -14.65 -4.28 5.80
N LYS A 55 -15.70 -3.54 5.43
CA LYS A 55 -15.79 -2.09 5.68
C LYS A 55 -15.81 -1.82 7.18
N ARG A 56 -16.62 -2.54 7.94
CA ARG A 56 -16.66 -2.46 9.42
C ARG A 56 -15.31 -2.81 10.05
N GLY A 57 -14.59 -3.80 9.53
CA GLY A 57 -13.20 -4.09 9.91
C GLY A 57 -12.27 -2.89 9.76
N CYS A 58 -12.35 -2.21 8.61
CA CYS A 58 -11.57 -1.00 8.34
C CYS A 58 -12.00 0.22 9.19
N GLN A 59 -13.28 0.32 9.57
CA GLN A 59 -13.75 1.33 10.52
C GLN A 59 -13.23 1.04 11.94
N LEU A 60 -13.27 -0.23 12.37
CA LEU A 60 -12.75 -0.68 13.66
C LEU A 60 -11.24 -0.41 13.76
N TYR A 61 -10.48 -0.61 12.68
CA TYR A 61 -9.07 -0.19 12.61
C TYR A 61 -8.91 1.28 13.00
N CYS A 62 -9.61 2.19 12.32
CA CYS A 62 -9.48 3.62 12.58
C CYS A 62 -9.83 3.96 14.03
N LEU A 63 -10.91 3.40 14.57
CA LEU A 63 -11.36 3.65 15.94
C LEU A 63 -10.36 3.13 17.00
N LEU A 64 -9.87 1.89 16.85
CA LEU A 64 -8.86 1.32 17.75
C LEU A 64 -7.55 2.11 17.71
N TYR A 65 -7.15 2.55 16.51
CA TYR A 65 -5.87 3.25 16.32
C TYR A 65 -5.93 4.72 16.77
N ILE A 66 -7.07 5.40 16.59
CA ILE A 66 -7.34 6.69 17.24
C ILE A 66 -7.29 6.53 18.77
N GLY A 67 -7.91 5.48 19.31
CA GLY A 67 -7.81 5.14 20.74
C GLY A 67 -6.37 4.94 21.20
N ALA A 68 -5.56 4.18 20.44
CA ALA A 68 -4.14 4.00 20.70
C ALA A 68 -3.35 5.32 20.70
N CYS A 69 -3.65 6.23 19.76
CA CYS A 69 -3.06 7.58 19.74
C CYS A 69 -3.46 8.41 20.96
N MET A 70 -4.73 8.38 21.36
CA MET A 70 -5.22 9.11 22.54
C MET A 70 -4.51 8.66 23.83
N THR A 71 -4.20 7.37 23.99
CA THR A 71 -3.43 6.89 25.17
C THR A 71 -2.06 7.56 25.31
N LYS A 72 -1.46 8.06 24.21
CA LYS A 72 -0.13 8.67 24.22
C LYS A 72 -0.06 9.98 24.99
N HIS A 73 -1.19 10.62 25.27
CA HIS A 73 -1.29 11.84 26.07
C HIS A 73 -1.11 11.60 27.58
N PHE A 74 -1.10 10.35 28.03
CA PHE A 74 -0.98 10.00 29.44
C PHE A 74 0.38 9.34 29.70
N ALA A 75 1.19 9.97 30.56
CA ALA A 75 2.48 9.45 31.03
C ALA A 75 2.31 8.31 32.06
N SER A 76 1.50 7.30 31.75
CA SER A 76 1.21 6.15 32.62
C SER A 76 1.47 4.85 31.88
N PHE A 77 2.39 4.04 32.41
CA PHE A 77 2.79 2.76 31.80
C PHE A 77 1.59 1.87 31.44
N TRP A 78 0.60 1.75 32.32
CA TRP A 78 -0.58 0.91 32.09
C TRP A 78 -1.51 1.45 30.99
N VAL A 79 -1.61 2.77 30.85
CA VAL A 79 -2.40 3.42 29.78
C VAL A 79 -1.69 3.26 28.44
N LEU A 80 -0.36 3.41 28.42
CA LEU A 80 0.47 3.17 27.23
C LEU A 80 0.50 1.69 26.84
N LEU A 81 0.46 0.77 27.80
CA LEU A 81 0.35 -0.68 27.58
C LEU A 81 -0.98 -1.01 26.92
N PHE A 82 -2.09 -0.49 27.46
CA PHE A 82 -3.41 -0.64 26.83
C PHE A 82 -3.42 -0.06 25.41
N GLY A 83 -2.82 1.11 25.19
CA GLY A 83 -2.62 1.69 23.87
C GLY A 83 -1.85 0.80 22.90
N ARG A 84 -0.84 0.06 23.39
CA ARG A 84 -0.09 -0.93 22.60
C ARG A 84 -0.90 -2.18 22.27
N LEU A 85 -1.76 -2.64 23.18
CA LEU A 85 -2.71 -3.71 22.88
C LEU A 85 -3.68 -3.29 21.77
N LEU A 86 -4.29 -2.10 21.89
CA LEU A 86 -5.17 -1.53 20.85
C LEU A 86 -4.42 -1.37 19.51
N GLY A 87 -3.19 -0.83 19.56
CA GLY A 87 -2.33 -0.67 18.38
C GLY A 87 -2.02 -2.00 17.70
N GLY A 88 -1.65 -3.04 18.45
CA GLY A 88 -1.39 -4.38 17.90
C GLY A 88 -2.61 -5.01 17.22
N ILE A 89 -3.80 -4.83 17.79
CA ILE A 89 -5.07 -5.27 17.17
C ILE A 89 -5.36 -4.47 15.90
N ALA A 90 -5.15 -3.15 15.92
CA ALA A 90 -5.33 -2.29 14.76
C ALA A 90 -4.36 -2.66 13.62
N THR A 91 -3.07 -2.81 13.88
CA THR A 91 -2.11 -3.23 12.85
C THR A 91 -2.50 -4.57 12.21
N SER A 92 -3.10 -5.50 12.97
CA SER A 92 -3.66 -6.73 12.39
C SER A 92 -4.83 -6.51 11.43
N LEU A 93 -5.69 -5.51 11.68
CA LEU A 93 -6.75 -5.11 10.75
C LEU A 93 -6.21 -4.42 9.49
N LEU A 94 -5.17 -3.60 9.62
CA LEU A 94 -4.61 -2.81 8.51
C LEU A 94 -4.17 -3.71 7.34
N PHE A 95 -3.45 -4.79 7.64
CA PHE A 95 -2.91 -5.73 6.66
C PHE A 95 -3.82 -6.94 6.37
N SER A 96 -5.08 -6.91 6.81
CA SER A 96 -6.07 -7.96 6.51
C SER A 96 -7.32 -7.39 5.86
N ALA A 97 -8.04 -6.50 6.54
CA ALA A 97 -9.34 -6.00 6.12
C ALA A 97 -9.28 -5.12 4.86
N PHE A 98 -8.29 -4.23 4.76
CA PHE A 98 -8.16 -3.29 3.63
C PHE A 98 -7.81 -4.02 2.32
N GLU A 99 -6.82 -4.91 2.36
CA GLU A 99 -6.39 -5.70 1.20
C GLU A 99 -7.51 -6.66 0.75
N ALA A 100 -8.15 -7.36 1.69
CA ALA A 100 -9.26 -8.26 1.37
C ALA A 100 -10.51 -7.52 0.86
N TRP A 101 -10.81 -6.30 1.33
CA TRP A 101 -11.88 -5.48 0.76
C TRP A 101 -11.56 -5.05 -0.68
N LEU A 102 -10.32 -4.59 -0.91
CA LEU A 102 -9.86 -4.08 -2.20
C LEU A 102 -9.93 -5.12 -3.31
N ILE A 103 -9.41 -6.32 -3.06
CA ILE A 103 -9.41 -7.41 -4.05
C ILE A 103 -10.86 -7.79 -4.40
N ARG A 104 -11.74 -7.92 -3.38
CA ARG A 104 -13.15 -8.25 -3.62
C ARG A 104 -13.91 -7.15 -4.37
N GLU A 105 -13.65 -5.89 -4.07
CA GLU A 105 -14.25 -4.78 -4.81
C GLU A 105 -13.78 -4.73 -6.28
N HIS A 106 -12.54 -5.15 -6.55
CA HIS A 106 -12.04 -5.33 -7.91
C HIS A 106 -12.81 -6.44 -8.65
N GLU A 107 -12.88 -7.64 -8.05
CA GLU A 107 -13.62 -8.80 -8.60
C GLU A 107 -15.10 -8.45 -8.90
N LEU A 108 -15.78 -7.72 -8.00
CA LEU A 108 -17.18 -7.31 -8.15
C LEU A 108 -17.40 -6.29 -9.29
N ARG A 109 -16.37 -5.52 -9.65
CA ARG A 109 -16.42 -4.57 -10.78
C ARG A 109 -16.06 -5.24 -12.10
N GLU A 110 -15.06 -6.14 -12.10
CA GLU A 110 -14.71 -6.95 -13.28
C GLU A 110 -15.85 -7.87 -13.72
N SER A 111 -16.57 -8.47 -12.76
CA SER A 111 -17.74 -9.30 -13.02
C SER A 111 -19.00 -8.51 -13.40
N GLY A 112 -18.94 -7.17 -13.41
CA GLY A 112 -20.08 -6.30 -13.75
C GLY A 112 -21.19 -6.24 -12.70
N VAL A 113 -21.07 -6.98 -11.59
CA VAL A 113 -22.06 -7.03 -10.48
C VAL A 113 -22.22 -5.67 -9.82
N ARG A 114 -21.13 -4.89 -9.71
CA ARG A 114 -21.15 -3.49 -9.27
C ARG A 114 -20.69 -2.56 -10.39
N GLN A 115 -21.60 -1.75 -10.91
CA GLN A 115 -21.27 -0.70 -11.88
C GLN A 115 -20.51 0.45 -11.20
N SER A 116 -19.42 0.89 -11.84
CA SER A 116 -18.68 2.08 -11.38
C SER A 116 -19.48 3.35 -11.73
N PRO A 117 -19.59 4.36 -10.84
CA PRO A 117 -20.37 5.58 -11.10
C PRO A 117 -19.95 6.38 -12.35
N ALA A 118 -18.75 6.12 -12.89
CA ALA A 118 -18.21 6.78 -14.08
C ALA A 118 -18.46 6.02 -15.40
N HIS A 119 -19.10 4.86 -15.39
CA HIS A 119 -19.10 3.92 -16.53
C HIS A 119 -20.19 4.18 -17.60
N SER A 120 -20.64 5.42 -17.79
CA SER A 120 -21.68 5.74 -18.78
C SER A 120 -21.15 6.07 -20.20
N LEU A 121 -19.81 6.10 -20.42
CA LEU A 121 -19.23 6.60 -21.68
C LEU A 121 -18.04 5.82 -22.27
N THR A 122 -17.55 4.75 -21.64
CA THR A 122 -16.45 3.93 -22.18
C THR A 122 -16.90 2.52 -22.52
N GLU A 123 -16.52 2.05 -23.71
CA GLU A 123 -16.77 0.68 -24.19
C GLU A 123 -16.10 -0.38 -23.30
N SER A 124 -16.53 -1.62 -23.46
CA SER A 124 -16.07 -2.78 -22.69
C SER A 124 -14.54 -2.93 -22.70
N VAL A 125 -13.90 -2.60 -21.58
CA VAL A 125 -12.47 -2.82 -21.36
C VAL A 125 -12.16 -4.32 -21.50
N PRO A 126 -11.22 -4.74 -22.36
CA PRO A 126 -10.87 -6.15 -22.52
C PRO A 126 -10.34 -6.77 -21.22
N ALA A 127 -10.76 -8.00 -20.91
CA ALA A 127 -10.32 -8.72 -19.69
C ALA A 127 -8.79 -8.90 -19.57
N ALA A 128 -8.04 -8.81 -20.67
CA ALA A 128 -6.57 -8.80 -20.61
C ALA A 128 -5.99 -7.54 -19.94
N ALA A 129 -6.67 -6.40 -20.03
CA ALA A 129 -6.27 -5.16 -19.36
C ALA A 129 -6.64 -5.16 -17.85
N SER A 130 -7.59 -5.99 -17.43
CA SER A 130 -8.13 -5.97 -16.06
C SER A 130 -7.14 -6.55 -15.02
N ASN A 131 -6.41 -7.61 -15.35
CA ASN A 131 -5.31 -8.12 -14.51
C ASN A 131 -4.16 -7.11 -14.35
N GLY A 132 -3.98 -6.22 -15.34
CA GLY A 132 -3.10 -5.07 -15.23
C GLY A 132 -3.52 -4.09 -14.14
N SER A 133 -4.82 -3.93 -13.93
CA SER A 133 -5.42 -2.98 -12.98
C SER A 133 -5.16 -3.34 -11.52
N LEU A 134 -5.49 -4.55 -11.04
CA LEU A 134 -5.29 -4.91 -9.61
C LEU A 134 -3.82 -4.76 -9.20
N ARG A 135 -2.91 -5.21 -10.06
CA ARG A 135 -1.48 -5.08 -9.84
C ARG A 135 -1.00 -3.63 -9.88
N ARG A 136 -1.51 -2.80 -10.81
CA ARG A 136 -1.20 -1.36 -10.86
C ARG A 136 -1.72 -0.67 -9.60
N ILE A 137 -2.89 -1.06 -9.09
CA ILE A 137 -3.43 -0.57 -7.81
C ILE A 137 -2.49 -0.93 -6.65
N PHE A 138 -2.02 -2.17 -6.55
CA PHE A 138 -1.05 -2.55 -5.51
C PHE A 138 0.29 -1.80 -5.64
N GLY A 139 0.81 -1.64 -6.85
CA GLY A 139 2.01 -0.83 -7.12
C GLY A 139 1.84 0.62 -6.68
N LEU A 140 0.73 1.26 -7.05
CA LEU A 140 0.40 2.64 -6.67
C LEU A 140 0.14 2.78 -5.16
N MET A 141 -0.50 1.79 -4.52
CA MET A 141 -0.76 1.77 -3.08
C MET A 141 0.55 1.78 -2.29
N TRP A 142 1.48 0.89 -2.64
CA TRP A 142 2.77 0.80 -1.98
C TRP A 142 3.69 1.98 -2.32
N PHE A 143 3.72 2.45 -3.57
CA PHE A 143 4.40 3.70 -3.95
C PHE A 143 3.90 4.92 -3.16
N GLY A 144 2.58 5.08 -3.04
CA GLY A 144 1.97 6.17 -2.26
C GLY A 144 2.25 6.06 -0.76
N SER A 145 2.35 4.85 -0.22
CA SER A 145 2.79 4.59 1.15
C SER A 145 4.22 5.10 1.39
N SER A 146 5.14 4.85 0.47
CA SER A 146 6.54 5.31 0.55
C SER A 146 6.65 6.83 0.53
N LEU A 147 5.92 7.49 -0.37
CA LEU A 147 5.93 8.95 -0.49
C LEU A 147 5.40 9.62 0.78
N VAL A 148 4.37 9.02 1.38
CA VAL A 148 3.89 9.38 2.71
C VAL A 148 4.98 9.19 3.77
N GLY A 149 5.68 8.04 3.78
CA GLY A 149 6.81 7.78 4.67
C GLY A 149 7.91 8.85 4.59
N ILE A 150 8.34 9.22 3.37
CA ILE A 150 9.33 10.29 3.13
C ILE A 150 8.87 11.63 3.73
N SER A 151 7.59 11.97 3.54
CA SER A 151 7.03 13.24 4.03
C SER A 151 6.70 13.25 5.54
N ALA A 152 6.48 12.08 6.15
CA ALA A 152 5.98 11.96 7.51
C ALA A 152 6.93 12.55 8.57
N GLY A 153 8.24 12.34 8.43
CA GLY A 153 9.26 12.91 9.33
C GLY A 153 9.27 14.45 9.28
N PRO A 154 9.53 15.09 8.12
CA PRO A 154 9.52 16.54 8.01
C PRO A 154 8.19 17.20 8.41
N LEU A 155 7.05 16.54 8.15
CA LEU A 155 5.73 17.02 8.59
C LEU A 155 5.57 16.91 10.12
N GLY A 156 5.98 15.79 10.72
CA GLY A 156 5.96 15.59 12.16
C GLY A 156 6.82 16.63 12.89
N ASP A 157 8.07 16.79 12.48
CA ASP A 157 9.00 17.78 13.05
C ASP A 157 8.45 19.21 12.93
N LYS A 158 7.79 19.52 11.80
CA LYS A 158 7.14 20.81 11.61
C LYS A 158 5.97 21.03 12.56
N VAL A 159 5.13 20.03 12.80
CA VAL A 159 4.01 20.15 13.76
C VAL A 159 4.51 20.22 15.20
N ILE A 160 5.49 19.39 15.58
CA ILE A 160 6.14 19.38 16.91
C ILE A 160 6.76 20.75 17.23
N SER A 161 7.38 21.42 16.24
CA SER A 161 7.98 22.75 16.42
C SER A 161 6.96 23.90 16.48
N LEU A 162 5.71 23.68 16.05
CA LEU A 162 4.64 24.70 16.07
C LEU A 162 3.82 24.70 17.36
N ILE A 163 3.71 23.55 18.03
CA ILE A 163 2.91 23.38 19.25
C ILE A 163 3.86 23.03 20.40
N PRO A 164 4.24 23.99 21.27
CA PRO A 164 5.16 23.72 22.36
C PRO A 164 4.57 22.70 23.35
N PRO A 165 5.40 21.88 24.02
CA PRO A 165 4.93 20.94 25.02
C PRO A 165 4.34 21.66 26.23
N SER A 166 3.22 21.16 26.71
CA SER A 166 2.50 21.71 27.87
C SER A 166 1.78 20.60 28.62
N GLU A 167 1.74 20.73 29.95
CA GLU A 167 1.15 19.75 30.86
C GLU A 167 -0.17 20.29 31.42
N GLY A 168 -1.24 19.50 31.28
CA GLY A 168 -2.53 19.77 31.88
C GLY A 168 -2.63 19.25 33.31
N ASN A 169 -3.16 20.07 34.21
CA ASN A 169 -3.36 19.73 35.64
C ASN A 169 -4.33 18.55 35.89
N PHE A 170 -5.02 18.04 34.86
CA PHE A 170 -5.96 16.92 34.98
C PHE A 170 -5.32 15.63 34.43
N LEU A 171 -5.22 14.59 35.27
CA LEU A 171 -4.69 13.26 34.93
C LEU A 171 -3.27 13.23 34.31
N SER A 172 -2.46 14.27 34.51
CA SER A 172 -1.15 14.43 33.84
C SER A 172 -1.28 14.29 32.31
N PHE A 173 -2.26 14.97 31.75
CA PHE A 173 -2.52 15.03 30.30
C PHE A 173 -1.47 15.92 29.61
N HIS A 174 -0.60 15.33 28.81
CA HIS A 174 0.43 16.01 28.04
C HIS A 174 -0.10 16.36 26.66
N TYR A 175 0.09 17.60 26.21
CA TYR A 175 -0.28 18.04 24.87
C TYR A 175 0.77 18.99 24.27
N GLY A 176 0.95 18.92 22.96
CA GLY A 176 2.05 19.59 22.27
C GLY A 176 3.38 18.84 22.38
N GLY A 177 4.42 19.38 21.75
CA GLY A 177 5.69 18.68 21.56
C GLY A 177 5.48 17.36 20.84
N LEU A 178 6.12 16.28 21.31
CA LEU A 178 6.07 14.95 20.70
C LEU A 178 4.65 14.36 20.58
N THR A 179 3.67 14.77 21.41
CA THR A 179 2.30 14.25 21.29
C THR A 179 1.60 14.75 20.02
N SER A 180 1.95 15.92 19.51
CA SER A 180 1.28 16.55 18.37
C SER A 180 1.44 15.79 17.05
N ALA A 181 2.47 14.95 16.91
CA ALA A 181 2.58 14.02 15.78
C ALA A 181 1.49 12.92 15.82
N PHE A 182 1.08 12.50 17.02
CA PHE A 182 -0.03 11.56 17.22
C PHE A 182 -1.38 12.25 16.98
N ASP A 183 -1.51 13.53 17.31
CA ASP A 183 -2.70 14.32 16.98
C ASP A 183 -2.87 14.50 15.47
N LEU A 184 -1.78 14.78 14.73
CA LEU A 184 -1.82 14.81 13.28
C LEU A 184 -2.23 13.44 12.70
N ALA A 185 -1.69 12.34 13.23
CA ALA A 185 -2.11 10.99 12.85
C ALA A 185 -3.61 10.77 13.11
N VAL A 186 -4.15 11.25 14.24
CA VAL A 186 -5.59 11.19 14.56
C VAL A 186 -6.43 11.97 13.58
N VAL A 187 -6.04 13.19 13.19
CA VAL A 187 -6.73 13.98 12.15
C VAL A 187 -6.76 13.25 10.81
N VAL A 188 -5.65 12.62 10.42
CA VAL A 188 -5.55 11.81 9.20
C VAL A 188 -6.42 10.55 9.27
N LEU A 189 -6.48 9.88 10.42
CA LEU A 189 -7.32 8.71 10.66
C LEU A 189 -8.82 9.05 10.71
N LEU A 190 -9.20 10.19 11.31
CA LEU A 190 -10.58 10.70 11.30
C LEU A 190 -11.02 11.05 9.88
N THR A 191 -10.14 11.68 9.08
CA THR A 191 -10.40 11.97 7.66
C THR A 191 -10.56 10.66 6.87
N GLY A 192 -9.69 9.68 7.12
CA GLY A 192 -9.79 8.34 6.53
C GLY A 192 -11.08 7.62 6.91
N LEU A 193 -11.49 7.69 8.18
CA LEU A 193 -12.75 7.10 8.68
C LEU A 193 -13.98 7.78 8.08
N ALA A 194 -13.98 9.11 7.94
CA ALA A 194 -15.07 9.84 7.31
C ALA A 194 -15.22 9.45 5.83
N LEU A 195 -14.12 9.47 5.07
CA LEU A 195 -14.11 9.06 3.67
C LEU A 195 -14.50 7.60 3.49
N LEU A 196 -13.96 6.68 4.29
CA LEU A 196 -14.32 5.26 4.22
C LEU A 196 -15.80 5.04 4.57
N SER A 197 -16.34 5.77 5.55
CA SER A 197 -17.74 5.64 5.93
C SER A 197 -18.70 6.11 4.83
N THR A 198 -18.34 7.14 4.07
CA THR A 198 -19.18 7.71 2.98
C THR A 198 -18.96 7.08 1.61
N THR A 199 -17.74 6.64 1.28
CA THR A 199 -17.38 6.17 -0.07
C THR A 199 -17.35 4.65 -0.25
N TRP A 200 -17.06 3.88 0.81
CA TRP A 200 -16.97 2.41 0.69
C TRP A 200 -18.33 1.76 0.86
N GLN A 201 -18.59 0.70 0.10
CA GLN A 201 -19.71 -0.21 0.33
C GLN A 201 -19.28 -1.40 1.20
N GLU A 202 -20.24 -2.09 1.80
CA GLU A 202 -19.95 -3.28 2.61
C GLU A 202 -19.67 -4.49 1.72
N ASN A 203 -18.63 -5.25 2.05
CA ASN A 203 -18.19 -6.45 1.33
C ASN A 203 -17.94 -7.55 2.38
N ARG A 204 -18.57 -8.72 2.25
CA ARG A 204 -18.38 -9.88 3.15
C ARG A 204 -17.64 -11.01 2.45
N GLY A 205 -16.97 -11.87 3.24
CA GLY A 205 -16.40 -13.12 2.74
C GLY A 205 -17.45 -14.22 2.53
N GLU A 206 -18.59 -14.11 3.20
CA GLU A 206 -19.62 -15.16 3.26
C GLU A 206 -20.96 -14.63 2.72
N GLY A 207 -21.48 -15.23 1.65
CA GLY A 207 -22.93 -15.26 1.36
C GLY A 207 -23.56 -14.24 0.39
N ASP A 208 -22.86 -13.25 -0.18
CA ASP A 208 -23.47 -12.31 -1.16
C ASP A 208 -23.60 -12.93 -2.58
N GLY A 209 -24.12 -14.17 -2.65
CA GLY A 209 -24.47 -14.87 -3.88
C GLY A 209 -25.91 -15.36 -3.80
N GLU A 210 -26.83 -14.65 -4.45
CA GLU A 210 -28.21 -15.10 -4.64
C GLU A 210 -28.23 -16.39 -5.47
N VAL A 211 -28.32 -17.52 -4.79
CA VAL A 211 -28.83 -18.76 -5.36
C VAL A 211 -30.14 -19.05 -4.64
N GLU A 212 -31.27 -18.70 -5.26
CA GLU A 212 -32.56 -19.25 -4.86
C GLU A 212 -32.49 -20.78 -5.02
N MET A 213 -32.34 -21.48 -3.89
CA MET A 213 -32.43 -22.93 -3.85
C MET A 213 -33.62 -23.36 -3.01
N SER A 214 -34.33 -24.37 -3.52
CA SER A 214 -35.65 -24.84 -3.07
C SER A 214 -35.77 -25.02 -1.54
N PRO A 215 -36.92 -24.68 -0.92
CA PRO A 215 -37.06 -24.58 0.55
C PRO A 215 -37.23 -25.95 1.25
N THR A 216 -36.22 -26.83 1.14
CA THR A 216 -36.28 -28.17 1.77
C THR A 216 -35.00 -28.61 2.51
N GLU A 217 -33.88 -27.89 2.42
CA GLU A 217 -32.63 -28.23 3.15
C GLU A 217 -32.04 -27.03 3.93
N ALA A 218 -32.90 -26.15 4.43
CA ALA A 218 -32.51 -25.00 5.25
C ALA A 218 -32.17 -25.37 6.71
N THR A 219 -31.11 -26.16 6.93
CA THR A 219 -30.59 -26.50 8.27
C THR A 219 -29.06 -26.38 8.35
N ALA A 220 -28.58 -25.27 8.95
CA ALA A 220 -27.17 -24.84 9.12
C ALA A 220 -26.44 -24.49 7.79
N GLU A 221 -25.64 -23.41 7.66
CA GLU A 221 -24.54 -22.96 8.53
C GLU A 221 -24.55 -21.45 8.92
N SER A 222 -25.68 -20.84 9.29
CA SER A 222 -25.75 -19.41 9.67
C SER A 222 -25.12 -19.04 11.03
N GLY A 223 -24.01 -19.67 11.41
CA GLY A 223 -23.39 -19.51 12.73
C GLY A 223 -22.06 -20.24 12.91
N THR A 224 -21.20 -20.27 11.88
CA THR A 224 -19.82 -20.75 12.04
C THR A 224 -19.11 -19.92 13.11
N SER A 225 -18.50 -20.56 14.11
CA SER A 225 -17.81 -19.80 15.16
C SER A 225 -16.51 -19.20 14.59
N PRO A 226 -16.05 -18.03 15.09
CA PRO A 226 -14.77 -17.43 14.68
C PRO A 226 -13.60 -18.43 14.74
N MET A 227 -13.59 -19.28 15.78
CA MET A 227 -12.62 -20.37 15.94
C MET A 227 -12.74 -21.45 14.84
N GLN A 228 -13.95 -21.80 14.38
CA GLN A 228 -14.14 -22.73 13.26
C GLN A 228 -13.62 -22.16 11.94
N LEU A 229 -13.78 -20.85 11.68
CA LEU A 229 -13.18 -20.21 10.50
C LEU A 229 -11.65 -20.23 10.57
N VAL A 230 -11.06 -19.95 11.73
CA VAL A 230 -9.60 -20.07 11.94
C VAL A 230 -9.13 -21.52 11.72
N LEU A 231 -9.85 -22.52 12.21
CA LEU A 231 -9.52 -23.93 11.97
C LEU A 231 -9.66 -24.31 10.49
N ARG A 232 -10.73 -23.89 9.79
CA ARG A 232 -10.92 -24.04 8.34
C ARG A 232 -9.76 -23.38 7.56
N ALA A 233 -9.29 -22.21 7.98
CA ALA A 233 -8.15 -21.52 7.37
C ALA A 233 -6.81 -22.25 7.60
N ILE A 234 -6.54 -22.73 8.81
CA ILE A 234 -5.35 -23.55 9.11
C ILE A 234 -5.37 -24.85 8.30
N GLU A 235 -6.52 -25.51 8.22
CA GLU A 235 -6.72 -26.71 7.41
C GLU A 235 -6.50 -26.44 5.91
N ALA A 236 -7.10 -25.37 5.37
CA ALA A 236 -6.91 -24.97 3.97
C ALA A 236 -5.44 -24.69 3.65
N VAL A 237 -4.74 -23.92 4.51
CA VAL A 237 -3.30 -23.65 4.34
C VAL A 237 -2.51 -24.96 4.39
N SER A 238 -2.68 -25.79 5.43
CA SER A 238 -1.92 -27.05 5.60
C SER A 238 -2.12 -28.09 4.49
N ARG A 239 -3.24 -28.03 3.76
CA ARG A 239 -3.54 -28.93 2.64
C ARG A 239 -3.01 -28.41 1.29
N ASP A 240 -2.87 -27.11 1.09
CA ASP A 240 -2.38 -26.51 -0.15
C ASP A 240 -0.88 -26.12 -0.04
N PRO A 241 0.02 -26.79 -0.77
CA PRO A 241 1.45 -26.46 -0.74
C PRO A 241 1.74 -25.02 -1.21
N SER A 242 0.87 -24.42 -2.03
CA SER A 242 0.99 -23.03 -2.50
C SER A 242 0.73 -22.05 -1.35
N LEU A 243 -0.24 -22.33 -0.49
CA LEU A 243 -0.55 -21.53 0.69
C LEU A 243 0.49 -21.72 1.79
N LEU A 244 1.05 -22.93 1.96
CA LEU A 244 2.21 -23.15 2.85
C LEU A 244 3.45 -22.39 2.38
N ALA A 245 3.78 -22.44 1.08
CA ALA A 245 4.91 -21.69 0.53
C ALA A 245 4.71 -20.18 0.69
N LEU A 246 3.49 -19.68 0.47
CA LEU A 246 3.14 -18.28 0.71
C LEU A 246 3.26 -17.90 2.20
N MET A 247 2.79 -18.75 3.12
CA MET A 247 2.95 -18.55 4.56
C MET A 247 4.43 -18.49 4.96
N ALA A 248 5.28 -19.36 4.42
CA ALA A 248 6.71 -19.38 4.68
C ALA A 248 7.39 -18.09 4.19
N VAL A 249 7.15 -17.70 2.93
CA VAL A 249 7.66 -16.45 2.33
C VAL A 249 7.22 -15.22 3.13
N VAL A 250 5.94 -15.13 3.50
CA VAL A 250 5.39 -14.04 4.32
C VAL A 250 6.04 -14.00 5.70
N THR A 251 6.12 -15.16 6.37
CA THR A 251 6.73 -15.26 7.71
C THR A 251 8.20 -14.87 7.68
N GLY A 252 9.00 -15.42 6.77
CA GLY A 252 10.43 -15.15 6.67
C GLY A 252 10.71 -13.69 6.32
N PHE A 253 10.08 -13.17 5.25
CA PHE A 253 10.37 -11.83 4.74
C PHE A 253 9.81 -10.71 5.64
N GLU A 254 8.53 -10.79 6.05
CA GLU A 254 7.96 -9.73 6.90
C GLU A 254 8.64 -9.72 8.29
N SER A 255 9.02 -10.88 8.85
CA SER A 255 9.79 -10.91 10.11
C SER A 255 11.22 -10.38 9.97
N ALA A 256 11.89 -10.66 8.85
CA ALA A 256 13.21 -10.09 8.55
C ALA A 256 13.14 -8.56 8.41
N MET A 257 12.08 -8.03 7.78
CA MET A 257 11.81 -6.59 7.69
C MET A 257 11.61 -5.96 9.09
N TYR A 258 10.83 -6.56 9.98
CA TYR A 258 10.70 -6.07 11.36
C TYR A 258 12.02 -6.16 12.14
N GLY A 259 12.77 -7.26 12.04
CA GLY A 259 14.09 -7.40 12.68
C GLY A 259 15.11 -6.36 12.19
N PHE A 260 15.07 -6.03 10.89
CA PHE A 260 15.80 -4.92 10.31
C PHE A 260 15.38 -3.56 10.89
N ILE A 261 14.06 -3.29 11.01
CA ILE A 261 13.52 -2.04 11.59
C ILE A 261 14.02 -1.79 13.02
N PHE A 262 14.24 -2.85 13.83
CA PHE A 262 14.83 -2.72 15.16
C PHE A 262 16.36 -2.57 15.16
N SER A 263 17.04 -3.01 14.10
CA SER A 263 18.51 -3.10 14.04
C SER A 263 19.19 -1.96 13.31
N TRP A 264 18.53 -1.29 12.36
CA TRP A 264 19.19 -0.30 11.49
C TRP A 264 19.71 0.94 12.24
N THR A 265 18.93 1.50 13.19
CA THR A 265 19.37 2.66 13.97
C THR A 265 20.55 2.33 14.90
N PRO A 266 20.50 1.25 15.72
CA PRO A 266 21.68 0.82 16.47
C PRO A 266 22.89 0.55 15.57
N ALA A 267 22.73 -0.18 14.45
CA ALA A 267 23.82 -0.52 13.53
C ALA A 267 24.58 0.70 12.96
N LEU A 268 23.91 1.84 12.76
CA LEU A 268 24.52 3.06 12.23
C LEU A 268 24.99 4.05 13.31
N THR A 269 24.52 3.93 14.55
CA THR A 269 24.87 4.83 15.66
C THR A 269 25.91 4.22 16.62
N GLU A 270 25.95 2.89 16.74
CA GLU A 270 26.82 2.18 17.67
C GLU A 270 28.29 2.21 17.20
N GLY A 271 29.10 2.99 17.92
CA GLY A 271 30.51 3.24 17.61
C GLY A 271 30.74 4.30 16.52
N ALA A 272 29.74 5.10 16.14
CA ALA A 272 29.92 6.20 15.19
C ALA A 272 30.62 7.41 15.83
N VAL A 273 31.64 7.97 15.17
CA VAL A 273 32.36 9.19 15.63
C VAL A 273 31.44 10.41 15.63
N SER A 274 30.56 10.50 14.64
CA SER A 274 29.41 11.39 14.62
C SER A 274 28.19 10.59 14.14
N PRO A 275 27.06 10.58 14.89
CA PRO A 275 25.87 9.85 14.45
C PRO A 275 25.32 10.49 13.16
N PRO A 276 24.94 9.67 12.15
CA PRO A 276 24.36 10.21 10.93
C PRO A 276 23.00 10.85 11.20
N ALA A 277 22.61 11.81 10.37
CA ALA A 277 21.28 12.41 10.43
C ALA A 277 20.22 11.36 10.07
N LEU A 278 19.58 10.77 11.10
CA LEU A 278 18.68 9.63 10.94
C LEU A 278 17.52 9.90 9.96
N GLY A 279 17.03 11.14 9.90
CA GLY A 279 16.00 11.56 8.94
C GLY A 279 16.44 11.46 7.46
N SER A 280 17.69 11.82 7.13
CA SER A 280 18.18 11.70 5.73
C SER A 280 18.54 10.26 5.37
N VAL A 281 19.03 9.47 6.34
CA VAL A 281 19.16 8.01 6.18
C VAL A 281 17.80 7.39 5.86
N PHE A 282 16.79 7.64 6.70
CA PHE A 282 15.44 7.13 6.52
C PHE A 282 14.82 7.57 5.18
N ALA A 283 14.98 8.83 4.77
CA ALA A 283 14.53 9.30 3.46
C ALA A 283 15.23 8.55 2.30
N THR A 284 16.52 8.22 2.44
CA THR A 284 17.27 7.45 1.43
C THR A 284 16.77 6.00 1.35
N LEU A 285 16.48 5.37 2.49
CA LEU A 285 15.88 4.04 2.57
C LEU A 285 14.49 4.02 1.90
N MET A 286 13.63 5.00 2.22
CA MET A 286 12.30 5.11 1.61
C MET A 286 12.36 5.42 0.10
N LEU A 287 13.37 6.15 -0.39
CA LEU A 287 13.60 6.35 -1.83
C LEU A 287 14.01 5.03 -2.53
N ALA A 288 14.84 4.20 -1.89
CA ALA A 288 15.20 2.88 -2.40
C ALA A 288 13.98 1.94 -2.46
N TYR A 289 13.18 1.92 -1.40
CA TYR A 289 11.89 1.22 -1.38
C TYR A 289 10.96 1.72 -2.51
N THR A 290 10.86 3.04 -2.70
CA THR A 290 10.04 3.64 -3.75
C THR A 290 10.48 3.19 -5.14
N SER A 291 11.79 3.17 -5.42
CA SER A 291 12.31 2.73 -6.72
C SER A 291 12.08 1.24 -6.98
N GLY A 292 12.14 0.38 -5.95
CA GLY A 292 11.71 -1.03 -6.05
C GLY A 292 10.25 -1.17 -6.46
N SER A 293 9.36 -0.39 -5.85
CA SER A 293 7.92 -0.38 -6.17
C SER A 293 7.61 0.17 -7.59
N LEU A 294 8.45 1.06 -8.11
CA LEU A 294 8.39 1.50 -9.51
C LEU A 294 8.89 0.42 -10.48
N VAL A 295 9.98 -0.28 -10.16
CA VAL A 295 10.50 -1.39 -10.98
C VAL A 295 9.47 -2.54 -11.07
N PHE A 296 8.74 -2.83 -9.99
CA PHE A 296 7.60 -3.77 -10.01
C PHE A 296 6.53 -3.39 -11.04
N GLN A 297 6.21 -2.10 -11.16
CA GLN A 297 5.24 -1.60 -12.15
C GLN A 297 5.82 -1.65 -13.57
N ALA A 298 7.09 -1.26 -13.75
CA ALA A 298 7.78 -1.24 -15.05
C ALA A 298 8.01 -2.62 -15.66
N MET A 299 8.29 -3.65 -14.85
CA MET A 299 8.30 -5.06 -15.31
C MET A 299 6.93 -5.56 -15.79
N GLY A 300 5.90 -4.71 -15.69
CA GLY A 300 4.54 -4.98 -16.07
C GLY A 300 4.06 -4.47 -17.41
N SER A 301 4.76 -3.55 -18.02
CA SER A 301 4.42 -2.98 -19.32
C SER A 301 5.17 -3.72 -20.43
N SER A 302 4.89 -5.02 -20.58
CA SER A 302 5.36 -5.76 -21.76
C SER A 302 4.51 -5.37 -22.97
N PRO A 303 5.11 -4.97 -24.11
CA PRO A 303 4.37 -4.36 -25.22
C PRO A 303 3.53 -5.41 -25.98
N GLN A 304 2.21 -5.37 -25.80
CA GLN A 304 1.28 -6.16 -26.63
C GLN A 304 -0.06 -5.45 -26.91
N SER A 305 -0.09 -4.10 -26.83
CA SER A 305 -1.22 -3.25 -27.26
C SER A 305 -0.77 -1.96 -27.98
N GLN A 306 0.47 -1.89 -28.48
CA GLN A 306 1.06 -0.64 -29.00
C GLN A 306 0.59 -0.25 -30.43
N ASP A 307 -0.47 -0.86 -30.96
CA ASP A 307 -1.03 -0.55 -32.28
C ASP A 307 -2.31 0.32 -32.25
N ASN A 308 -2.94 0.55 -31.08
CA ASN A 308 -4.19 1.33 -31.00
C ASN A 308 -4.21 2.48 -29.97
N ASP A 309 -3.37 2.48 -28.93
CA ASP A 309 -3.47 3.45 -27.81
C ASP A 309 -2.75 4.80 -28.06
N SER A 310 -2.35 5.08 -29.31
CA SER A 310 -1.56 6.26 -29.71
C SER A 310 -2.28 7.61 -29.56
N ALA A 311 -3.58 7.61 -29.21
CA ALA A 311 -4.38 8.82 -29.03
C ALA A 311 -4.45 9.29 -27.56
N ASP A 312 -4.59 8.37 -26.60
CA ASP A 312 -4.85 8.73 -25.20
C ASP A 312 -3.57 9.00 -24.38
N VAL A 313 -2.45 8.36 -24.73
CA VAL A 313 -1.15 8.62 -24.07
C VAL A 313 -0.65 10.05 -24.34
N ALA A 314 -1.11 10.68 -25.44
CA ALA A 314 -0.79 12.07 -25.75
C ALA A 314 -1.41 13.07 -24.75
N ALA A 315 -2.50 12.71 -24.05
CA ALA A 315 -3.21 13.61 -23.14
C ALA A 315 -2.58 13.70 -21.73
N GLU A 316 -1.96 12.63 -21.21
CA GLU A 316 -1.27 12.69 -19.91
C GLU A 316 0.11 13.38 -20.00
N MET A 317 0.69 13.50 -21.20
CA MET A 317 2.01 14.12 -21.38
C MET A 317 1.98 15.67 -21.33
N GLU A 318 0.83 16.29 -21.58
CA GLU A 318 0.69 17.75 -21.64
C GLU A 318 0.79 18.46 -20.25
N LEU A 319 0.57 17.72 -19.15
CA LEU A 319 0.74 18.24 -17.78
C LEU A 319 2.20 18.20 -17.28
N VAL A 320 3.06 17.38 -17.88
CA VAL A 320 4.49 17.33 -17.53
C VAL A 320 5.25 18.50 -18.16
N ASP A 321 4.89 18.87 -19.41
CA ASP A 321 5.52 20.01 -20.09
C ASP A 321 5.11 21.37 -19.51
N LEU A 322 3.93 21.47 -18.88
CA LEU A 322 3.56 22.68 -18.14
C LEU A 322 4.46 22.90 -16.90
N SER A 323 4.88 21.82 -16.22
CA SER A 323 5.87 21.89 -15.12
C SER A 323 7.26 22.29 -15.63
N ASN A 324 7.67 21.74 -16.78
CA ASN A 324 8.97 22.05 -17.38
C ASN A 324 9.05 23.50 -17.89
N SER A 325 7.96 24.06 -18.44
CA SER A 325 7.91 25.46 -18.87
C SER A 325 8.03 26.46 -17.70
N ILE A 326 7.50 26.11 -16.53
CA ILE A 326 7.62 26.92 -15.30
C ILE A 326 9.06 26.90 -14.79
N ASN A 327 9.69 25.72 -14.71
CA ASN A 327 11.07 25.59 -14.22
C ASN A 327 12.12 26.26 -15.14
N ALA A 328 11.87 26.32 -16.45
CA ALA A 328 12.69 27.06 -17.40
C ALA A 328 12.62 28.60 -17.20
N SER A 329 11.58 29.12 -16.53
CA SER A 329 11.40 30.55 -16.27
C SER A 329 12.02 31.04 -14.94
N MET A 330 12.35 30.13 -14.01
CA MET A 330 12.98 30.48 -12.71
C MET A 330 14.49 30.23 -12.65
N SER A 331 15.09 29.58 -13.66
CA SER A 331 16.50 29.14 -13.65
C SER A 331 17.48 30.12 -14.32
N THR A 332 17.06 31.36 -14.60
CA THR A 332 17.93 32.45 -15.11
C THR A 332 18.21 33.57 -14.10
N SER A 333 18.17 33.26 -12.80
CA SER A 333 18.75 34.12 -11.77
C SER A 333 19.45 33.32 -10.67
N THR A 334 20.54 33.85 -10.13
CA THR A 334 21.33 33.32 -8.99
C THR A 334 22.14 32.03 -9.21
N ALA A 335 22.93 32.00 -10.28
CA ALA A 335 24.11 31.14 -10.36
C ALA A 335 25.40 31.98 -10.47
N THR A 336 25.86 32.59 -9.37
CA THR A 336 27.29 32.93 -9.17
C THR A 336 27.63 33.38 -7.75
N THR A 337 28.86 33.06 -7.33
CA THR A 337 29.62 33.63 -6.19
C THR A 337 29.30 33.10 -4.78
N ALA A 338 29.90 31.96 -4.47
CA ALA A 338 30.32 31.63 -3.10
C ALA A 338 31.85 31.56 -3.03
N THR A 339 32.52 32.68 -2.72
CA THR A 339 33.92 32.67 -2.29
C THR A 339 34.31 33.90 -1.45
N ALA A 340 34.71 33.62 -0.21
CA ALA A 340 35.68 34.34 0.63
C ALA A 340 35.69 35.88 0.72
N THR A 341 35.32 36.37 1.91
CA THR A 341 36.03 37.40 2.69
C THR A 341 37.28 38.07 2.08
N ASN A 342 37.23 39.38 1.83
CA ASN A 342 37.91 40.37 2.68
C ASN A 342 37.56 41.82 2.30
N ALA A 343 37.75 42.75 3.23
CA ALA A 343 37.37 44.15 3.07
C ALA A 343 38.43 44.99 2.32
N SER A 344 37.99 45.94 1.49
CA SER A 344 38.13 47.40 1.76
C SER A 344 38.05 48.30 0.51
N ALA A 345 37.52 49.52 0.74
CA ALA A 345 37.86 50.78 0.07
C ALA A 345 37.44 51.10 -1.40
N ILE A 346 36.71 52.23 -1.52
CA ILE A 346 36.88 53.32 -2.52
C ILE A 346 36.40 53.07 -3.98
N THR A 347 35.78 53.99 -4.76
CA THR A 347 35.03 55.27 -4.56
C THR A 347 34.38 55.70 -5.92
N THR A 348 33.25 56.42 -5.90
CA THR A 348 32.67 57.35 -6.94
C THR A 348 32.08 56.91 -8.31
N ASN A 349 30.91 57.52 -8.59
CA ASN A 349 30.46 58.19 -9.85
C ASN A 349 29.94 57.38 -11.07
N THR A 350 28.95 57.83 -11.88
CA THR A 350 27.87 58.87 -11.81
C THR A 350 26.94 58.73 -13.05
N ASN A 351 25.67 59.18 -12.96
CA ASN A 351 24.81 59.71 -14.07
C ASN A 351 24.30 58.71 -15.17
N THR A 352 23.14 58.86 -15.86
CA THR A 352 21.96 59.78 -15.78
C THR A 352 20.78 59.27 -16.65
N SER A 353 19.56 59.19 -16.08
CA SER A 353 18.27 59.78 -16.56
C SER A 353 17.63 59.34 -17.96
N PRO A 354 16.35 59.71 -18.33
CA PRO A 354 15.30 58.70 -18.65
C PRO A 354 14.46 58.91 -19.97
N PRO A 355 13.09 59.01 -19.99
CA PRO A 355 12.08 58.07 -20.58
C PRO A 355 11.31 58.68 -21.81
N PRO A 356 10.00 58.45 -22.20
CA PRO A 356 8.91 57.54 -21.74
C PRO A 356 7.86 56.93 -22.76
N SER A 357 7.02 55.99 -22.27
CA SER A 357 5.53 55.85 -22.46
C SER A 357 4.80 55.27 -23.70
N SER A 358 3.57 54.75 -23.43
CA SER A 358 2.37 54.50 -24.29
C SER A 358 2.29 53.20 -25.14
N SER A 359 1.13 52.61 -25.53
CA SER A 359 -0.25 52.53 -24.95
C SER A 359 -1.21 51.64 -25.81
N SER A 360 -2.19 50.95 -25.21
CA SER A 360 -3.50 50.48 -25.79
C SER A 360 -3.48 49.48 -26.99
N ALA A 361 -4.53 48.77 -27.43
CA ALA A 361 -5.81 48.20 -26.94
C ALA A 361 -6.61 47.72 -28.18
N GLY A 362 -7.53 46.72 -28.08
CA GLY A 362 -8.73 46.66 -28.98
C GLY A 362 -8.99 45.41 -29.85
N ASN A 363 -10.12 44.74 -29.55
CA ASN A 363 -11.16 44.15 -30.42
C ASN A 363 -10.88 43.10 -31.54
N SER A 364 -11.34 41.86 -31.25
CA SER A 364 -12.41 41.11 -31.94
C SER A 364 -12.81 41.41 -33.41
N GLN A 365 -12.90 40.37 -34.25
CA GLN A 365 -14.14 40.02 -34.99
C GLN A 365 -14.13 38.61 -35.62
N SER A 366 -15.33 38.07 -35.88
CA SER A 366 -15.59 36.76 -36.50
C SER A 366 -15.94 36.89 -38.00
N VAL A 367 -15.52 35.93 -38.84
CA VAL A 367 -16.09 35.71 -40.18
C VAL A 367 -16.26 34.20 -40.45
N ASN A 368 -17.37 33.85 -41.10
CA ASN A 368 -17.76 32.51 -41.51
C ASN A 368 -17.72 32.40 -43.05
N ASN A 369 -17.25 31.30 -43.65
CA ASN A 369 -17.66 30.94 -45.02
C ASN A 369 -17.40 29.48 -45.47
N ASN A 370 -18.26 29.06 -46.40
CA ASN A 370 -18.61 27.71 -46.84
C ASN A 370 -17.61 26.92 -47.74
N ASN A 371 -17.82 25.58 -47.74
CA ASN A 371 -17.80 24.61 -48.85
C ASN A 371 -16.57 24.39 -49.75
N THR A 372 -16.12 23.13 -49.86
CA THR A 372 -16.12 22.42 -51.16
C THR A 372 -16.24 20.89 -51.03
N THR A 373 -16.78 20.24 -52.05
CA THR A 373 -17.10 18.80 -52.11
C THR A 373 -16.12 18.05 -53.02
N THR A 374 -15.64 16.86 -52.63
CA THR A 374 -15.11 15.87 -53.59
C THR A 374 -15.54 14.46 -53.21
N THR A 375 -16.14 13.76 -54.17
CA THR A 375 -16.63 12.38 -54.08
C THR A 375 -15.51 11.36 -54.31
N ASN A 376 -15.52 10.21 -53.62
CA ASN A 376 -15.14 8.97 -54.30
C ASN A 376 -15.77 7.72 -53.67
N ASN A 377 -16.24 6.80 -54.51
CA ASN A 377 -16.81 5.52 -54.10
C ASN A 377 -15.71 4.46 -53.94
N ASN A 378 -15.89 3.53 -53.00
CA ASN A 378 -15.82 2.12 -53.38
C ASN A 378 -16.61 1.23 -52.41
N ASN A 379 -17.40 0.32 -52.99
CA ASN A 379 -18.18 -0.67 -52.24
C ASN A 379 -17.28 -1.83 -51.82
N ASN A 380 -17.57 -2.42 -50.65
CA ASN A 380 -17.66 -3.87 -50.63
C ASN A 380 -18.75 -4.35 -49.65
N TYR A 381 -19.67 -5.15 -50.17
CA TYR A 381 -20.77 -5.75 -49.42
C TYR A 381 -20.28 -7.06 -48.80
N ASN A 382 -20.73 -7.40 -47.60
CA ASN A 382 -20.96 -8.81 -47.29
C ASN A 382 -22.22 -9.00 -46.44
N ASN A 383 -23.16 -9.76 -46.99
CA ASN A 383 -24.42 -10.10 -46.33
C ASN A 383 -24.20 -11.25 -45.35
N ASN A 384 -25.02 -11.33 -44.30
CA ASN A 384 -25.59 -12.63 -43.96
C ASN A 384 -27.09 -12.53 -43.69
N LYS A 385 -27.84 -13.54 -44.14
CA LYS A 385 -29.29 -13.47 -44.32
C LYS A 385 -30.03 -14.10 -43.14
N ASN A 386 -31.04 -13.41 -42.62
CA ASN A 386 -32.15 -14.06 -41.92
C ASN A 386 -33.33 -14.21 -42.89
N ASN A 387 -33.71 -15.46 -43.16
CA ASN A 387 -34.73 -15.79 -44.14
C ASN A 387 -36.09 -15.97 -43.44
N ILE A 388 -37.07 -15.13 -43.77
CA ILE A 388 -38.46 -15.28 -43.28
C ILE A 388 -39.22 -16.19 -44.23
N VAL A 389 -39.75 -17.31 -43.74
CA VAL A 389 -40.67 -18.18 -44.49
C VAL A 389 -42.02 -18.20 -43.80
N LYS A 390 -43.07 -17.79 -44.53
CA LYS A 390 -44.47 -17.98 -44.15
C LYS A 390 -44.96 -19.35 -44.62
N THR A 391 -45.63 -20.12 -43.77
CA THR A 391 -46.56 -21.17 -44.23
C THR A 391 -47.62 -21.56 -43.19
N GLY A 392 -48.88 -21.57 -43.62
CA GLY A 392 -49.90 -22.59 -43.27
C GLY A 392 -50.35 -22.76 -41.81
N SER A 393 -51.52 -22.21 -41.47
CA SER A 393 -52.31 -22.64 -40.30
C SER A 393 -53.37 -23.66 -40.70
N ILE A 394 -53.31 -24.90 -40.17
CA ILE A 394 -54.40 -25.89 -40.13
C ILE A 394 -54.28 -26.67 -38.79
N ARG A 395 -55.45 -27.02 -38.20
CA ARG A 395 -55.76 -27.99 -37.11
C ARG A 395 -54.65 -28.95 -36.61
N ALA A 396 -54.67 -29.49 -35.39
CA ALA A 396 -55.40 -29.24 -34.12
C ALA A 396 -54.88 -30.29 -33.09
N THR A 397 -55.25 -30.14 -31.80
CA THR A 397 -55.18 -31.15 -30.70
C THR A 397 -53.82 -31.77 -30.35
N GLY A 398 -53.40 -31.65 -29.08
CA GLY A 398 -52.40 -32.56 -28.50
C GLY A 398 -51.47 -31.93 -27.45
N SER A 399 -51.76 -32.20 -26.17
CA SER A 399 -50.80 -32.36 -25.06
C SER A 399 -49.73 -31.29 -24.81
N ALA A 400 -49.90 -30.50 -23.76
CA ALA A 400 -48.85 -29.63 -23.24
C ALA A 400 -47.75 -30.45 -22.52
N SER A 401 -46.51 -30.31 -22.97
CA SER A 401 -45.30 -30.72 -22.25
C SER A 401 -44.39 -29.50 -22.09
N ILE A 402 -44.21 -29.04 -20.85
CA ILE A 402 -43.36 -27.88 -20.53
C ILE A 402 -41.90 -28.30 -20.70
N ALA A 403 -41.24 -27.81 -21.75
CA ALA A 403 -39.80 -27.92 -21.88
C ALA A 403 -39.15 -26.78 -21.06
N VAL A 404 -38.24 -27.16 -20.16
CA VAL A 404 -37.42 -26.22 -19.39
C VAL A 404 -36.23 -25.83 -20.25
N ASP A 405 -36.15 -24.58 -20.69
CA ASP A 405 -34.97 -24.02 -21.36
C ASP A 405 -33.82 -23.83 -20.34
N ASN A 406 -33.06 -24.90 -20.13
CA ASN A 406 -31.94 -24.93 -19.20
C ASN A 406 -30.69 -24.33 -19.89
N ASN A 407 -30.56 -23.00 -19.86
CA ASN A 407 -29.54 -22.28 -20.60
C ASN A 407 -28.16 -22.31 -19.90
N ASN A 408 -27.23 -23.10 -20.45
CA ASN A 408 -25.88 -23.37 -19.91
C ASN A 408 -24.91 -22.16 -19.98
N ASN A 409 -25.17 -21.09 -19.23
CA ASN A 409 -24.28 -19.91 -19.20
C ASN A 409 -23.25 -19.91 -18.05
N THR A 410 -23.28 -20.91 -17.16
CA THR A 410 -22.39 -21.00 -15.98
C THR A 410 -20.97 -21.47 -16.28
N ASN A 411 -20.73 -22.16 -17.40
CA ASN A 411 -19.40 -22.71 -17.72
C ASN A 411 -18.38 -21.68 -18.22
N ASN A 412 -18.80 -20.50 -18.67
CA ASN A 412 -17.88 -19.51 -19.26
C ASN A 412 -17.13 -18.68 -18.20
N ASN A 413 -17.77 -18.36 -17.06
CA ASN A 413 -17.15 -17.55 -16.01
C ASN A 413 -15.99 -18.27 -15.29
N ASN A 414 -16.10 -19.58 -15.06
CA ASN A 414 -15.04 -20.35 -14.39
C ASN A 414 -13.75 -20.43 -15.21
N ASN A 415 -13.83 -20.47 -16.55
CA ASN A 415 -12.64 -20.47 -17.41
C ASN A 415 -11.93 -19.10 -17.44
N ASN A 416 -12.67 -17.99 -17.37
CA ASN A 416 -12.06 -16.65 -17.33
C ASN A 416 -11.32 -16.40 -16.01
N ASN A 417 -11.92 -16.73 -14.85
CA ASN A 417 -11.26 -16.55 -13.56
C ASN A 417 -9.95 -17.35 -13.43
N ASN A 418 -9.93 -18.60 -13.89
CA ASN A 418 -8.71 -19.42 -13.88
C ASN A 418 -7.59 -18.86 -14.78
N ASN A 419 -7.94 -18.26 -15.93
CA ASN A 419 -6.93 -17.62 -16.80
C ASN A 419 -6.39 -16.31 -16.18
N ASN A 420 -7.26 -15.52 -15.54
CA ASN A 420 -6.89 -14.27 -14.87
C ASN A 420 -5.90 -14.50 -13.72
N ASN A 421 -6.20 -15.43 -12.80
CA ASN A 421 -5.33 -15.75 -11.66
C ASN A 421 -3.95 -16.23 -12.10
N ASN A 422 -3.90 -17.08 -13.14
CA ASN A 422 -2.65 -17.57 -13.73
C ASN A 422 -1.81 -16.44 -14.37
N SER A 423 -2.45 -15.41 -14.94
CA SER A 423 -1.74 -14.26 -15.52
C SER A 423 -1.13 -13.37 -14.44
N SER A 424 -1.89 -13.06 -13.38
CA SER A 424 -1.43 -12.28 -12.24
C SER A 424 -0.25 -12.95 -11.52
N LEU A 425 -0.32 -14.26 -11.33
CA LEU A 425 0.75 -15.04 -10.70
C LEU A 425 2.04 -15.05 -11.54
N ARG A 426 1.94 -15.28 -12.86
CA ARG A 426 3.09 -15.25 -13.79
C ARG A 426 3.85 -13.92 -13.77
N LEU A 427 3.15 -12.84 -13.48
CA LEU A 427 3.63 -11.48 -13.60
C LEU A 427 4.15 -10.90 -12.26
N ALA A 428 3.68 -11.44 -11.13
CA ALA A 428 4.17 -11.10 -9.79
C ALA A 428 5.32 -12.01 -9.30
N LEU A 429 5.42 -13.25 -9.79
CA LEU A 429 6.48 -14.19 -9.39
C LEU A 429 7.92 -13.72 -9.70
N PRO A 430 8.24 -13.12 -10.87
CA PRO A 430 9.60 -12.65 -11.15
C PRO A 430 10.14 -11.59 -10.16
N PRO A 431 9.44 -10.47 -9.87
CA PRO A 431 9.87 -9.52 -8.83
C PRO A 431 10.02 -10.17 -7.46
N LEU A 432 9.07 -11.04 -7.07
CA LEU A 432 9.10 -11.70 -5.76
C LEU A 432 10.35 -12.59 -5.62
N ARG A 433 10.69 -13.37 -6.67
CA ARG A 433 11.92 -14.19 -6.70
C ARG A 433 13.18 -13.34 -6.67
N ALA A 434 13.22 -12.22 -7.40
CA ALA A 434 14.36 -11.31 -7.37
C ALA A 434 14.59 -10.72 -5.97
N ALA A 435 13.52 -10.27 -5.29
CA ALA A 435 13.59 -9.77 -3.93
C ALA A 435 14.04 -10.84 -2.92
N LEU A 436 13.48 -12.06 -2.99
CA LEU A 436 13.85 -13.18 -2.13
C LEU A 436 15.32 -13.61 -2.30
N ILE A 437 15.85 -13.58 -3.52
CA ILE A 437 17.26 -13.92 -3.78
C ILE A 437 18.19 -12.81 -3.30
N ALA A 438 17.86 -11.53 -3.56
CA ALA A 438 18.77 -10.41 -3.28
C ALA A 438 18.79 -9.95 -1.82
N ALA A 439 17.66 -10.01 -1.11
CA ALA A 439 17.53 -9.52 0.26
C ALA A 439 18.48 -10.21 1.29
N PRO A 440 18.69 -11.54 1.29
CA PRO A 440 19.68 -12.19 2.15
C PRO A 440 21.09 -11.63 1.96
N PHE A 441 21.54 -11.44 0.71
CA PHE A 441 22.89 -10.93 0.43
C PHE A 441 23.06 -9.48 0.89
N ALA A 442 22.03 -8.65 0.74
CA ALA A 442 22.04 -7.26 1.21
C ALA A 442 22.22 -7.16 2.74
N LEU A 443 21.50 -8.00 3.50
CA LEU A 443 21.64 -8.06 4.96
C LEU A 443 22.96 -8.72 5.40
N LEU A 444 23.44 -9.77 4.71
CA LEU A 444 24.75 -10.39 4.99
C LEU A 444 25.90 -9.42 4.73
N ALA A 445 25.87 -8.66 3.64
CA ALA A 445 26.88 -7.63 3.36
C ALA A 445 26.93 -6.59 4.49
N SER A 446 25.76 -6.17 4.99
CA SER A 446 25.64 -5.25 6.13
C SER A 446 26.21 -5.87 7.43
N ALA A 447 25.86 -7.12 7.72
CA ALA A 447 26.33 -7.82 8.91
C ALA A 447 27.85 -8.08 8.90
N LEU A 448 28.41 -8.43 7.73
CA LEU A 448 29.85 -8.55 7.52
C LEU A 448 30.54 -7.19 7.69
N GLY A 449 29.99 -6.12 7.10
CA GLY A 449 30.49 -4.76 7.28
C GLY A 449 30.53 -4.34 8.76
N LEU A 450 29.49 -4.62 9.54
CA LEU A 450 29.45 -4.33 10.98
C LEU A 450 30.52 -5.08 11.80
N SER A 451 30.93 -6.26 11.33
CA SER A 451 31.76 -7.22 12.08
C SER A 451 33.24 -7.22 11.65
N ALA A 452 33.53 -6.88 10.40
CA ALA A 452 34.86 -6.93 9.82
C ALA A 452 35.53 -5.54 9.68
N LEU A 453 34.76 -4.45 9.68
CA LEU A 453 35.27 -3.09 9.51
C LEU A 453 35.29 -2.33 10.84
N GLU A 454 36.30 -1.48 11.02
CA GLU A 454 36.50 -0.72 12.26
C GLU A 454 35.31 0.19 12.58
N ALA A 455 34.90 0.21 13.84
CA ALA A 455 33.82 1.07 14.33
C ALA A 455 34.15 2.55 14.07
N GLY A 456 33.19 3.29 13.53
CA GLY A 456 33.36 4.70 13.19
C GLY A 456 34.09 4.98 11.87
N SER A 457 34.59 3.95 11.15
CA SER A 457 35.14 4.13 9.82
C SER A 457 34.06 4.49 8.79
N ALA A 458 34.41 5.38 7.86
CA ALA A 458 33.51 5.76 6.76
C ALA A 458 33.17 4.56 5.85
N GLU A 459 34.10 3.60 5.72
CA GLU A 459 33.90 2.35 4.98
C GLU A 459 32.81 1.48 5.61
N ARG A 460 32.85 1.28 6.95
CA ARG A 460 31.79 0.56 7.69
C ARG A 460 30.44 1.21 7.45
N THR A 461 30.34 2.53 7.57
CA THR A 461 29.10 3.27 7.32
C THR A 461 28.61 3.10 5.89
N ALA A 462 29.49 3.18 4.90
CA ALA A 462 29.14 3.04 3.48
C ALA A 462 28.66 1.62 3.13
N VAL A 463 29.34 0.58 3.60
CA VAL A 463 28.97 -0.82 3.34
C VAL A 463 27.64 -1.17 4.01
N VAL A 464 27.45 -0.79 5.27
CA VAL A 464 26.21 -1.05 6.03
C VAL A 464 25.04 -0.29 5.41
N LEU A 465 25.20 1.01 5.11
CA LEU A 465 24.13 1.81 4.49
C LEU A 465 23.82 1.32 3.07
N GLY A 466 24.83 0.92 2.29
CA GLY A 466 24.62 0.36 0.95
C GLY A 466 23.83 -0.94 0.96
N GLY A 467 24.12 -1.84 1.91
CA GLY A 467 23.33 -3.05 2.13
C GLY A 467 21.91 -2.78 2.62
N PHE A 468 21.72 -1.77 3.48
CA PHE A 468 20.38 -1.36 3.93
C PHE A 468 19.54 -0.77 2.77
N VAL A 469 20.14 0.06 1.92
CA VAL A 469 19.53 0.60 0.69
C VAL A 469 19.14 -0.54 -0.27
N ALA A 470 20.01 -1.53 -0.46
CA ALA A 470 19.72 -2.69 -1.30
C ALA A 470 18.59 -3.57 -0.72
N PHE A 471 18.54 -3.74 0.60
CA PHE A 471 17.46 -4.47 1.28
C PHE A 471 16.11 -3.75 1.15
N GLU A 472 16.08 -2.43 1.33
CA GLU A 472 14.85 -1.62 1.19
C GLU A 472 14.33 -1.60 -0.25
N PHE A 473 15.22 -1.57 -1.25
CA PHE A 473 14.84 -1.81 -2.65
C PHE A 473 14.16 -3.18 -2.84
N CYS A 474 14.67 -4.24 -2.18
CA CYS A 474 14.04 -5.55 -2.20
C CYS A 474 12.67 -5.55 -1.49
N CYS A 475 12.51 -4.81 -0.39
CA CYS A 475 11.21 -4.62 0.28
C CYS A 475 10.19 -3.92 -0.64
N GLY A 476 10.65 -2.92 -1.40
CA GLY A 476 9.87 -2.20 -2.41
C GLY A 476 9.40 -3.08 -3.58
N LEU A 477 10.20 -4.06 -3.98
CA LEU A 477 9.81 -5.11 -4.94
C LEU A 477 8.87 -6.15 -4.32
N TYR A 478 9.16 -6.57 -3.09
CA TYR A 478 8.46 -7.64 -2.37
C TYR A 478 7.01 -7.27 -2.08
N ASN A 479 6.75 -6.12 -1.44
CA ASN A 479 5.43 -5.77 -0.93
C ASN A 479 4.30 -5.74 -2.00
N PRO A 480 4.45 -5.08 -3.16
CA PRO A 480 3.42 -5.13 -4.20
C PRO A 480 3.36 -6.50 -4.89
N ALA A 481 4.47 -7.24 -4.97
CA ALA A 481 4.48 -8.58 -5.56
C ALA A 481 3.78 -9.62 -4.67
N VAL A 482 4.04 -9.61 -3.36
CA VAL A 482 3.39 -10.52 -2.42
C VAL A 482 1.91 -10.20 -2.29
N SER A 483 1.49 -8.92 -2.34
CA SER A 483 0.06 -8.56 -2.39
C SER A 483 -0.64 -9.13 -3.64
N ALA A 484 -0.01 -9.03 -4.82
CA ALA A 484 -0.56 -9.63 -6.04
C ALA A 484 -0.64 -11.17 -5.98
N VAL A 485 0.36 -11.84 -5.37
CA VAL A 485 0.33 -13.29 -5.13
C VAL A 485 -0.72 -13.68 -4.07
N LYS A 486 -0.83 -12.92 -2.98
CA LYS A 486 -1.86 -13.06 -1.93
C LYS A 486 -3.27 -12.93 -2.52
N GLY A 487 -3.48 -12.02 -3.47
CA GLY A 487 -4.76 -11.87 -4.17
C GLY A 487 -5.09 -13.03 -5.14
N ALA A 488 -4.09 -13.58 -5.83
CA ALA A 488 -4.28 -14.66 -6.80
C ALA A 488 -4.40 -16.07 -6.17
N LEU A 489 -3.76 -16.31 -5.03
CA LEU A 489 -3.73 -17.64 -4.38
C LEU A 489 -4.74 -17.81 -3.23
N VAL A 490 -5.06 -16.75 -2.48
CA VAL A 490 -5.85 -16.91 -1.24
C VAL A 490 -7.36 -16.87 -1.53
N PRO A 491 -8.12 -17.93 -1.18
CA PRO A 491 -9.57 -18.01 -1.43
C PRO A 491 -10.34 -16.83 -0.84
N GLU A 492 -11.27 -16.27 -1.63
CA GLU A 492 -12.11 -15.12 -1.28
C GLU A 492 -12.82 -15.28 0.08
N THR A 493 -13.40 -16.45 0.34
CA THR A 493 -14.29 -16.68 1.49
C THR A 493 -13.57 -16.63 2.85
N LEU A 494 -12.29 -17.00 2.88
CA LEU A 494 -11.46 -17.05 4.09
C LEU A 494 -10.32 -16.03 4.04
N ARG A 495 -10.35 -15.05 3.12
CA ARG A 495 -9.18 -14.22 2.79
C ARG A 495 -8.64 -13.43 3.98
N SER A 496 -9.50 -12.71 4.71
CA SER A 496 -9.06 -11.92 5.87
C SER A 496 -8.59 -12.83 7.00
N THR A 497 -9.24 -13.99 7.15
CA THR A 497 -8.89 -15.05 8.10
C THR A 497 -7.51 -15.64 7.81
N ILE A 498 -7.21 -16.03 6.57
CA ILE A 498 -5.90 -16.58 6.16
C ILE A 498 -4.78 -15.54 6.31
N TYR A 499 -5.00 -14.29 5.87
CA TYR A 499 -4.03 -13.20 6.08
C TYR A 499 -3.75 -12.98 7.58
N SER A 500 -4.77 -13.11 8.42
CA SER A 500 -4.65 -13.02 9.87
C SER A 500 -3.92 -14.23 10.49
N THR A 501 -4.15 -15.43 9.98
CA THR A 501 -3.41 -16.64 10.37
C THR A 501 -1.91 -16.52 10.05
N TYR A 502 -1.54 -15.91 8.92
CA TYR A 502 -0.13 -15.65 8.57
C TYR A 502 0.59 -14.70 9.57
N ARG A 503 -0.15 -13.84 10.28
CA ARG A 503 0.44 -12.96 11.30
C ARG A 503 0.91 -13.71 12.55
N ALA A 504 0.32 -14.85 12.90
CA ALA A 504 0.71 -15.58 14.10
C ALA A 504 2.19 -16.05 14.07
N PRO A 505 2.66 -16.80 13.06
CA PRO A 505 4.07 -17.20 12.98
C PRO A 505 5.00 -16.00 12.75
N MET A 506 4.61 -15.01 11.93
CA MET A 506 5.39 -13.79 11.72
C MET A 506 5.66 -13.04 13.04
N ASN A 507 4.62 -12.70 13.81
CA ASN A 507 4.80 -12.03 15.10
C ASN A 507 5.59 -12.90 16.09
N ALA A 508 5.53 -14.23 16.00
CA ALA A 508 6.29 -15.13 16.88
C ALA A 508 7.80 -15.06 16.61
N VAL A 509 8.20 -15.03 15.35
CA VAL A 509 9.60 -14.81 14.95
C VAL A 509 10.06 -13.41 15.37
N VAL A 510 9.25 -12.37 15.16
CA VAL A 510 9.58 -11.00 15.59
C VAL A 510 9.74 -10.90 17.10
N LEU A 511 8.86 -11.53 17.89
CA LEU A 511 9.01 -11.59 19.35
C LEU A 511 10.27 -12.37 19.77
N ALA A 512 10.59 -13.48 19.10
CA ALA A 512 11.81 -14.23 19.39
C ALA A 512 13.07 -13.38 19.14
N VAL A 513 13.12 -12.64 18.03
CA VAL A 513 14.22 -11.72 17.71
C VAL A 513 14.32 -10.58 18.73
N LEU A 514 13.19 -9.95 19.08
CA LEU A 514 13.14 -8.86 20.08
C LEU A 514 13.57 -9.31 21.48
N LEU A 515 13.13 -10.50 21.91
CA LEU A 515 13.45 -11.05 23.23
C LEU A 515 14.86 -11.64 23.31
N TRP A 516 15.50 -11.95 22.18
CA TRP A 516 16.88 -12.45 22.14
C TRP A 516 17.90 -11.38 22.56
N GLY A 517 17.63 -10.09 22.29
CA GLY A 517 18.51 -8.99 22.70
C GLY A 517 19.91 -9.04 22.06
N ALA A 518 20.04 -9.72 20.92
CA ALA A 518 21.30 -9.91 20.21
C ALA A 518 21.83 -8.59 19.60
N PRO A 519 23.16 -8.43 19.40
CA PRO A 519 23.72 -7.24 18.77
C PRO A 519 23.27 -7.12 17.30
N PRO A 520 23.31 -5.91 16.71
CA PRO A 520 22.73 -5.67 15.38
C PRO A 520 23.30 -6.55 14.27
N SER A 521 24.60 -6.89 14.31
CA SER A 521 25.21 -7.81 13.35
C SER A 521 24.60 -9.21 13.42
N SER A 522 24.43 -9.78 14.61
CA SER A 522 23.76 -11.09 14.81
C SER A 522 22.30 -11.05 14.40
N CYS A 523 21.58 -9.96 14.66
CA CYS A 523 20.20 -9.80 14.21
C CYS A 523 20.10 -9.77 12.67
N LEU A 524 20.99 -9.05 11.99
CA LEU A 524 21.03 -9.00 10.52
C LEU A 524 21.38 -10.37 9.89
N VAL A 525 22.29 -11.15 10.50
CA VAL A 525 22.55 -12.54 10.08
C VAL A 525 21.31 -13.41 10.26
N ALA A 526 20.58 -13.27 11.38
CA ALA A 526 19.36 -14.03 11.62
C ALA A 526 18.25 -13.65 10.62
N CYS A 527 18.07 -12.36 10.32
CA CYS A 527 17.17 -11.89 9.27
C CYS A 527 17.55 -12.45 7.89
N ALA A 528 18.83 -12.49 7.54
CA ALA A 528 19.28 -13.12 6.29
C ALA A 528 19.03 -14.63 6.27
N GLY A 529 19.20 -15.32 7.41
CA GLY A 529 18.88 -16.74 7.56
C GLY A 529 17.39 -17.02 7.35
N LEU A 530 16.51 -16.18 7.93
CA LEU A 530 15.05 -16.27 7.74
C LEU A 530 14.61 -16.05 6.29
N LEU A 531 15.36 -15.24 5.52
CA LEU A 531 15.12 -15.01 4.09
C LEU A 531 15.67 -16.12 3.18
N GLY A 532 16.53 -16.99 3.72
CA GLY A 532 17.13 -18.12 3.00
C GLY A 532 16.43 -19.47 3.19
N LEU A 533 15.32 -19.49 3.93
CA LEU A 533 14.43 -20.64 4.15
C LEU A 533 13.31 -20.69 3.08
#